data_AF-A0A7Y2L168-F1
#
_entry.id   AF-A0A7Y2L168-F1
#
_cell.length_a   1.000
_cell.length_b   1.000
_cell.length_c   1.000
_cell.angle_alpha   90.00
_cell.angle_beta   90.00
_cell.angle_gamma   90.00
#
_symmetry.space_group_name_H-M   'P 1'
#
loop_
_entity.id
_entity.type
_entity.pdbx_description
1 polymer ?
#
loop_
_entity_poly.entity_id
_entity_poly.type
_entity_poly.pdbx_seq_one_letter_code
_entity_poly.pdbx_strand_id
1 'polypeptide(L)'
;AAAYFTEIVRSGVLAVPFTTRRASRSLGLSYLQDLRYIVLPIAMRVAFPGWLNLVLSVMKDTALVMWIGIVELLRASQTIVTRIQEPMLVLCIAGLIYYVMSLVVARLGARVERRWQEND
;
A
#
# COMPACT_ATOMS: atom_id res chain seq x y z
N ALA A 1 2.31 11.25 1.20
CA ALA A 1 1.82 10.23 2.14
C ALA A 1 1.36 10.82 3.49
N ALA A 2 2.20 11.60 4.19
CA ALA A 2 1.85 12.13 5.52
C ALA A 2 0.58 13.00 5.55
N ALA A 3 0.35 13.86 4.54
CA ALA A 3 -0.86 14.69 4.45
C ALA A 3 -2.16 13.86 4.39
N TYR A 4 -2.19 12.84 3.53
CA TYR A 4 -3.33 11.92 3.40
C TYR A 4 -3.60 11.13 4.68
N PHE A 5 -2.54 10.67 5.37
CA PHE A 5 -2.69 10.02 6.68
C PHE A 5 -3.36 10.95 7.71
N THR A 6 -2.92 12.21 7.78
CA THR A 6 -3.49 13.20 8.69
C THR A 6 -4.97 13.48 8.35
N GLU A 7 -5.31 13.54 7.08
CA GLU A 7 -6.68 13.76 6.63
C GLU A 7 -7.60 12.57 6.92
N ILE A 8 -7.10 11.33 6.76
CA ILE A 8 -7.84 10.11 7.13
C ILE A 8 -8.08 10.05 8.64
N VAL A 9 -7.06 10.34 9.46
CA VAL A 9 -7.20 10.38 10.92
C VAL A 9 -8.16 11.50 11.35
N ARG A 10 -8.04 12.70 10.76
CA ARG A 10 -8.94 13.83 11.00
C ARG A 10 -10.37 13.48 10.62
N SER A 11 -10.59 12.85 9.46
CA SER A 11 -11.90 12.44 8.99
C SER A 11 -12.50 11.36 9.89
N GLY A 12 -11.70 10.41 10.35
CA GLY A 12 -12.11 9.42 11.34
C GLY A 12 -12.56 10.04 12.66
N VAL A 13 -11.84 11.04 13.16
CA VAL A 13 -12.22 11.76 14.40
C VAL A 13 -13.47 12.63 14.21
N LEU A 14 -13.59 13.31 13.07
CA LEU A 14 -14.77 14.14 12.74
C LEU A 14 -16.04 13.32 12.47
N ALA A 15 -15.90 12.04 12.08
CA ALA A 15 -17.02 11.13 11.89
C ALA A 15 -17.74 10.78 13.21
N VAL A 16 -17.13 11.05 14.37
CA VAL A 16 -17.76 10.81 15.67
C VAL A 16 -18.78 11.90 15.97
N PRO A 17 -20.07 11.59 16.14
CA PRO A 17 -21.10 12.59 16.41
C PRO A 17 -20.84 13.38 17.70
N PHE A 18 -21.19 14.66 17.70
CA PHE A 18 -21.11 15.47 18.93
C PHE A 18 -22.07 14.97 20.02
N THR A 19 -23.15 14.27 19.64
CA THR A 19 -24.13 13.69 20.57
C THR A 19 -23.53 12.57 21.41
N THR A 20 -22.68 11.71 20.84
CA THR A 20 -21.97 10.65 21.58
C THR A 20 -20.99 11.22 22.60
N ARG A 21 -20.29 12.32 22.28
CA ARG A 21 -19.40 13.03 23.23
C ARG A 21 -20.15 13.82 24.31
N ARG A 22 -21.42 14.13 24.09
CA ARG A 22 -22.30 14.71 25.14
C ARG A 22 -22.88 13.61 26.03
N ALA A 23 -23.29 12.49 25.44
CA ALA A 23 -23.77 11.33 26.19
C ALA A 23 -22.70 10.74 27.11
N SER A 24 -21.45 10.67 26.65
CA SER A 24 -20.33 10.21 27.49
C SER A 24 -20.07 11.11 28.69
N ARG A 25 -20.17 12.44 28.50
CA ARG A 25 -20.09 13.40 29.60
C ARG A 25 -21.25 13.29 30.57
N SER A 26 -22.47 13.03 30.09
CA SER A 26 -23.62 12.74 30.95
C SER A 26 -23.46 11.44 31.76
N LEU A 27 -22.66 10.49 31.25
CA LEU A 27 -22.26 9.26 31.94
C LEU A 27 -21.11 9.46 32.95
N GLY A 28 -20.63 10.69 33.13
CA GLY A 28 -19.55 11.01 34.07
C GLY A 28 -18.14 10.60 33.60
N LEU A 29 -17.96 10.27 32.31
CA LEU A 29 -16.66 9.91 31.77
C LEU A 29 -15.74 11.15 31.69
N SER A 30 -14.49 10.98 32.10
CA SER A 30 -13.44 11.98 31.90
C SER A 30 -13.08 12.12 30.42
N TYR A 31 -12.55 13.28 30.01
CA TYR A 31 -12.16 13.56 28.62
C TYR A 31 -11.22 12.49 28.02
N LEU A 32 -10.28 11.98 28.83
CA LEU A 32 -9.36 10.92 28.42
C LEU A 32 -10.06 9.56 28.23
N GLN A 33 -11.10 9.28 29.03
CA GLN A 33 -11.90 8.06 28.93
C GLN A 33 -12.83 8.14 27.70
N ASP A 34 -13.48 9.28 27.45
CA ASP A 34 -14.25 9.54 26.23
C ASP A 34 -13.39 9.32 24.98
N LEU A 35 -12.19 9.89 24.98
CA LEU A 35 -11.28 9.78 23.85
C LEU A 35 -10.86 8.32 23.60
N ARG A 36 -10.43 7.60 24.64
CA ARG A 36 -9.87 6.24 24.50
C ARG A 36 -10.93 5.17 24.26
N TYR A 37 -12.08 5.25 24.91
CA TYR A 37 -13.09 4.18 24.87
C TYR A 37 -14.18 4.40 23.83
N ILE A 38 -14.43 5.64 23.40
CA ILE A 38 -15.53 5.97 22.48
C ILE A 38 -14.97 6.51 21.17
N VAL A 39 -14.25 7.63 21.22
CA VAL A 39 -13.81 8.33 20.00
C VAL A 39 -12.80 7.49 19.21
N LEU A 40 -11.79 6.93 19.86
CA LEU A 40 -10.70 6.20 19.21
C LEU A 40 -11.15 4.92 18.48
N PRO A 41 -11.95 4.01 19.08
CA PRO A 41 -12.41 2.81 18.36
C PRO A 41 -13.38 3.12 17.22
N ILE A 42 -14.25 4.13 17.38
CA ILE A 42 -15.18 4.55 16.31
C ILE A 42 -14.40 5.20 15.16
N ALA A 43 -13.50 6.13 15.48
CA ALA A 43 -12.66 6.80 14.50
C ALA A 43 -11.77 5.82 13.74
N MET A 44 -11.22 4.81 14.41
CA MET A 44 -10.40 3.77 13.77
C MET A 44 -11.22 2.93 12.80
N ARG A 45 -12.46 2.55 13.15
CA ARG A 45 -13.35 1.78 12.25
C ARG A 45 -13.73 2.57 11.00
N VAL A 46 -13.95 3.88 11.12
CA VAL A 46 -14.24 4.77 9.98
C VAL A 46 -13.00 5.05 9.13
N ALA A 47 -11.83 5.17 9.76
CA ALA A 47 -10.56 5.37 9.07
C ALA A 47 -10.09 4.12 8.30
N PHE A 48 -10.48 2.92 8.72
CA PHE A 48 -10.06 1.64 8.15
C PHE A 48 -10.15 1.54 6.61
N PRO A 49 -11.28 1.88 5.94
CA PRO A 49 -11.35 1.90 4.48
C PRO A 49 -10.41 2.94 3.83
N GLY A 50 -10.20 4.10 4.47
CA GLY A 50 -9.24 5.11 4.00
C GLY A 50 -7.79 4.63 4.06
N TRP A 51 -7.44 3.88 5.10
CA TRP A 51 -6.12 3.25 5.23
C TRP A 51 -5.89 2.20 4.13
N LEU A 52 -6.89 1.37 3.84
CA LEU A 52 -6.80 0.38 2.75
C LEU A 52 -6.57 1.06 1.39
N ASN A 53 -7.28 2.16 1.12
CA ASN A 53 -7.09 2.92 -0.12
C ASN A 53 -5.66 3.48 -0.23
N LEU A 54 -5.13 4.05 0.85
CA LEU A 54 -3.76 4.55 0.86
C LEU A 54 -2.72 3.44 0.64
N VAL A 55 -2.91 2.27 1.27
CA VAL A 55 -2.04 1.10 1.06
C VAL A 55 -2.09 0.62 -0.39
N LEU A 56 -3.28 0.54 -0.99
CA LEU A 56 -3.45 0.16 -2.40
C LEU A 56 -2.79 1.16 -3.36
N SER A 57 -2.91 2.46 -3.07
CA SER A 57 -2.28 3.52 -3.86
C SER A 57 -0.75 3.41 -3.83
N VAL A 58 -0.17 3.27 -2.64
CA VAL A 58 1.29 3.10 -2.47
C VAL A 58 1.76 1.80 -3.14
N MET A 59 0.97 0.73 -3.08
CA MET A 59 1.30 -0.53 -3.75
C MET A 59 1.31 -0.37 -5.28
N LYS A 60 0.36 0.38 -5.86
CA LYS A 60 0.35 0.71 -7.29
C LYS A 60 1.54 1.57 -7.70
N ASP A 61 1.85 2.62 -6.94
CA ASP A 61 3.00 3.50 -7.22
C ASP A 61 4.31 2.70 -7.17
N THR A 62 4.45 1.80 -6.19
CA THR A 62 5.62 0.92 -6.07
C THR A 62 5.71 -0.05 -7.24
N ALA A 63 4.60 -0.66 -7.65
CA ALA A 63 4.56 -1.55 -8.81
C ALA A 63 4.93 -0.83 -10.12
N LEU A 64 4.48 0.43 -10.28
CA LEU A 64 4.78 1.25 -11.45
C LEU A 64 6.25 1.67 -11.48
N VAL A 65 6.81 2.08 -10.34
CA VAL A 65 8.25 2.36 -10.19
C VAL A 65 9.09 1.10 -10.44
N MET A 66 8.64 -0.06 -9.95
CA MET A 66 9.31 -1.34 -10.19
C MET A 66 9.29 -1.72 -11.67
N TRP A 67 8.18 -1.48 -12.38
CA TRP A 67 8.08 -1.65 -13.83
C TRP A 67 9.04 -0.73 -14.60
N ILE A 68 9.12 0.55 -14.24
CA ILE A 68 10.05 1.50 -14.83
C ILE A 68 11.51 1.05 -14.61
N GLY A 69 11.85 0.59 -13.40
CA GLY A 69 13.18 0.05 -13.10
C GLY A 69 13.54 -1.18 -13.93
N ILE A 70 12.57 -2.04 -14.26
CA ILE A 70 12.77 -3.16 -15.20
C ILE A 70 13.06 -2.64 -16.61
N VAL A 71 12.33 -1.62 -17.07
CA VAL A 71 12.53 -1.02 -18.41
C VAL A 71 13.90 -0.35 -18.52
N GLU A 72 14.32 0.37 -17.48
CA GLU A 72 15.66 0.95 -17.40
C GLU A 72 16.75 -0.13 -17.38
N LEU A 73 16.56 -1.21 -16.62
CA LEU A 73 17.50 -2.34 -16.61
C LEU A 73 17.60 -2.99 -17.99
N LEU A 74 16.47 -3.16 -18.69
CA LEU A 74 16.44 -3.69 -20.05
C LEU A 74 17.21 -2.78 -21.02
N ARG A 75 17.00 -1.46 -20.94
CA ARG A 75 17.72 -0.48 -21.76
C ARG A 75 19.21 -0.42 -21.44
N ALA A 76 19.58 -0.46 -20.16
CA ALA A 76 20.98 -0.51 -19.75
C ALA A 76 21.64 -1.78 -20.29
N SER A 77 20.95 -2.91 -20.22
CA SER A 77 21.44 -4.17 -20.76
C SER A 77 21.61 -4.13 -22.28
N GLN A 78 20.67 -3.55 -23.04
CA GLN A 78 20.83 -3.36 -24.49
C GLN A 78 21.97 -2.39 -24.85
N THR A 79 22.19 -1.36 -24.03
CA THR A 79 23.30 -0.41 -24.20
C THR A 79 24.66 -1.08 -23.95
N ILE A 80 24.73 -2.05 -23.03
CA ILE A 80 25.94 -2.83 -22.79
C ILE A 80 26.16 -3.88 -23.88
N VAL A 81 25.09 -4.53 -24.37
CA VAL A 81 25.14 -5.50 -25.47
C VAL A 81 25.70 -4.88 -26.75
N THR A 82 25.33 -3.63 -27.06
CA THR A 82 25.86 -2.92 -28.24
C THR A 82 27.33 -2.52 -28.10
N ARG A 83 27.90 -2.53 -26.89
CA ARG A 83 29.30 -2.15 -26.62
C ARG A 83 30.29 -3.32 -26.58
N ILE A 84 29.86 -4.54 -26.23
CA ILE A 84 30.80 -5.64 -25.88
C ILE A 84 30.97 -6.69 -27.01
N GLN A 85 30.12 -6.73 -28.04
CA GLN A 85 30.14 -7.76 -29.12
C GLN A 85 30.05 -9.23 -28.64
N GLU A 86 29.86 -9.49 -27.34
CA GLU A 86 29.52 -10.78 -26.73
C GLU A 86 28.05 -10.76 -26.22
N PRO A 87 27.04 -10.80 -27.11
CA PRO A 87 25.64 -10.58 -26.76
C PRO A 87 25.04 -11.69 -25.87
N MET A 88 25.60 -12.90 -25.91
CA MET A 88 24.98 -14.10 -25.35
C MET A 88 25.02 -14.14 -23.82
N LEU A 89 26.15 -13.77 -23.20
CA LEU A 89 26.30 -13.75 -21.74
C LEU A 89 25.46 -12.64 -21.09
N VAL A 90 25.41 -11.45 -21.70
CA VAL A 90 24.65 -10.32 -21.20
C VAL A 90 23.14 -10.56 -21.33
N LEU A 91 22.67 -11.13 -22.45
CA LEU A 91 21.26 -11.53 -22.59
C LEU A 91 20.86 -12.61 -21.58
N CYS A 92 21.73 -13.59 -21.30
CA CYS A 92 21.44 -14.63 -20.31
C CYS A 92 21.29 -14.07 -18.89
N ILE A 93 22.17 -13.16 -18.47
CA ILE A 93 22.08 -12.55 -17.12
C ILE A 93 20.86 -11.64 -17.02
N ALA A 94 20.58 -10.84 -18.05
CA ALA A 94 19.39 -9.99 -18.09
C ALA A 94 18.10 -10.82 -18.12
N GLY A 95 18.07 -11.90 -18.89
CA GLY A 95 16.97 -12.86 -18.95
C GLY A 95 16.75 -13.57 -17.62
N LEU A 96 17.82 -13.93 -16.90
CA LEU A 96 17.74 -14.54 -15.56
C LEU A 96 17.14 -13.55 -14.55
N ILE A 97 17.60 -12.30 -14.53
CA ILE A 97 17.04 -11.26 -13.65
C ILE A 97 15.56 -11.01 -13.98
N TYR A 98 15.23 -10.95 -15.27
CA TYR A 98 13.85 -10.80 -15.72
C TYR A 98 12.97 -12.00 -15.30
N TYR A 99 13.48 -13.22 -15.43
CA TYR A 99 12.79 -14.43 -15.00
C TYR A 99 12.52 -14.42 -13.49
N VAL A 100 13.52 -14.09 -12.67
CA VAL A 100 13.37 -13.99 -11.20
C VAL A 100 12.33 -12.92 -10.83
N MET A 101 12.38 -11.76 -11.46
CA MET A 101 11.40 -10.68 -11.25
C MET A 101 9.98 -11.11 -11.64
N SER A 102 9.82 -11.72 -12.82
CA SER A 102 8.54 -12.25 -13.30
C SER A 102 7.97 -13.30 -12.33
N LEU A 103 8.82 -14.15 -11.77
CA LEU A 103 8.44 -15.18 -10.80
C LEU A 103 7.96 -14.57 -9.47
N VAL A 104 8.60 -13.49 -8.99
CA VAL A 104 8.16 -12.75 -7.79
C VAL A 104 6.80 -12.11 -8.03
N VAL A 105 6.58 -11.49 -9.20
CA VAL A 105 5.29 -10.88 -9.57
C VAL A 105 4.19 -11.94 -9.67
N ALA A 106 4.45 -13.08 -10.34
CA ALA A 106 3.50 -14.18 -10.44
C ALA A 106 3.12 -14.76 -9.06
N ARG A 107 4.11 -14.90 -8.16
CA ARG A 107 3.89 -15.37 -6.78
C ARG A 107 3.06 -14.39 -5.94
N LEU A 108 3.30 -13.08 -6.10
CA LEU A 108 2.53 -12.05 -5.43
C LEU A 108 1.10 -11.99 -5.98
N GLY A 109 0.94 -12.05 -7.30
CA GLY A 109 -0.36 -12.12 -7.97
C GLY A 109 -1.18 -13.32 -7.47
N ALA A 110 -0.61 -14.52 -7.47
CA ALA A 110 -1.28 -15.72 -6.98
C ALA A 110 -1.66 -15.66 -5.49
N ARG A 111 -0.88 -14.94 -4.66
CA ARG A 111 -1.22 -14.72 -3.25
C ARG A 111 -2.38 -13.75 -3.07
N VAL A 112 -2.45 -12.71 -3.90
CA VAL A 112 -3.53 -11.73 -3.87
C VAL A 112 -4.81 -12.36 -4.40
N GLU A 113 -4.74 -13.14 -5.47
CA GLU A 113 -5.87 -13.85 -6.07
C GLU A 113 -6.46 -14.89 -5.12
N ARG A 114 -5.62 -15.65 -4.39
CA ARG A 114 -6.07 -16.54 -3.32
C ARG A 114 -6.78 -15.82 -2.17
N ARG A 115 -6.37 -14.59 -1.85
CA ARG A 115 -7.04 -13.78 -0.80
C ARG A 115 -8.36 -13.16 -1.25
N TRP A 116 -8.54 -12.99 -2.56
CA TRP A 116 -9.79 -12.48 -3.12
C TRP A 116 -10.83 -13.59 -3.30
N GLN A 117 -10.42 -14.80 -3.68
CA GLN A 117 -11.32 -15.97 -3.78
C GLN A 117 -11.87 -16.47 -2.44
N GLU A 118 -11.33 -16.02 -1.31
CA GLU A 118 -11.82 -16.38 0.04
C GLU A 118 -12.85 -15.37 0.57
N ASN A 119 -13.13 -14.29 -0.18
CA ASN A 119 -14.14 -13.26 0.14
C ASN A 119 -15.32 -13.19 -0.87
N ASP A 120 -15.39 -14.12 -1.83
CA ASP A 120 -16.60 -14.44 -2.60
C ASP A 120 -17.19 -15.77 -2.08
#